data_AF-A0A8B7PG80-F1
#
_entry.id   AF-A0A8B7PG80-F1
#
_cell.length_a   1.000
_cell.length_b   1.000
_cell.length_c   1.000
_cell.angle_alpha   90.00
_cell.angle_beta   90.00
_cell.angle_gamma   90.00
#
_symmetry.space_group_name_H-M   'P 1'
#
loop_
_entity.id
_entity.type
_entity.pdbx_description
1 polymer ?
#
loop_
_entity_poly.entity_id
_entity_poly.type
_entity_poly.pdbx_seq_one_letter_code
_entity_poly.pdbx_strand_id
1 'polypeptide(L)'
;MATPMMVELLDNRELQGKGMTHSCRMSQQALSNLLAVKTDMCGCRFELSVKDVRFIGYPILIDPLKKTSLQMFHLAFVLDARLEPEIVNGFYSLCKRLAVGLKYMDTNKRYLTSQVQAMIVTHEEVANRGKSDNGALDPYDEIAKQSDLAQHLVSIYNTLSTSGDCRVNLDDWFNVSFVMPYKAYANLPQGNYFN
;
A
#
# COMPACT_ATOMS: atom_id res chain seq x y z
N MET A 1 8.47 -20.94 1.52
CA MET A 1 9.16 -19.62 1.56
C MET A 1 8.08 -18.57 1.39
N ALA A 2 7.74 -17.84 2.45
CA ALA A 2 6.64 -16.88 2.44
C ALA A 2 7.13 -15.55 1.84
N THR A 3 6.66 -15.23 0.63
CA THR A 3 6.80 -13.91 0.03
C THR A 3 5.89 -12.93 0.79
N PRO A 4 6.38 -11.75 1.23
CA PRO A 4 5.58 -10.81 2.00
C PRO A 4 4.54 -10.13 1.10
N MET A 5 3.30 -10.63 1.16
CA MET A 5 2.11 -10.20 0.42
C MET A 5 1.65 -8.75 0.68
N MET A 6 2.27 -8.04 1.63
CA MET A 6 1.81 -6.71 2.05
C MET A 6 2.10 -5.58 1.06
N VAL A 7 2.90 -5.85 0.03
CA VAL A 7 3.16 -4.92 -1.07
C VAL A 7 2.02 -4.92 -2.10
N GLU A 8 1.17 -5.95 -2.11
CA GLU A 8 0.22 -6.18 -3.23
C GLU A 8 -1.12 -5.45 -3.09
N LEU A 9 -1.38 -4.75 -1.97
CA LEU A 9 -2.72 -4.23 -1.65
C LEU A 9 -2.99 -2.80 -2.06
N LEU A 10 -2.02 -2.08 -2.63
CA LEU A 10 -2.19 -0.64 -2.86
C LEU A 10 -2.12 -0.17 -4.31
N ASP A 11 -1.88 -1.03 -5.30
CA ASP A 11 -1.93 -0.54 -6.68
C ASP A 11 -2.20 -1.63 -7.73
N ASN A 12 -3.47 -2.00 -7.91
CA ASN A 12 -3.89 -2.83 -9.05
C ASN A 12 -5.17 -2.35 -9.77
N ARG A 13 -5.80 -1.25 -9.35
CA ARG A 13 -7.02 -0.76 -10.02
C ARG A 13 -6.78 0.25 -11.16
N GLU A 14 -5.55 0.72 -11.40
CA GLU A 14 -5.28 1.63 -12.53
C GLU A 14 -4.52 1.04 -13.73
N LEU A 15 -4.70 -0.26 -14.02
CA LEU A 15 -4.32 -0.81 -15.32
C LEU A 15 -5.49 -1.21 -16.24
N GLN A 16 -6.75 -0.98 -15.84
CA GLN A 16 -7.91 -1.28 -16.71
C GLN A 16 -9.02 -0.21 -16.81
N GLY A 17 -8.97 0.90 -16.08
CA GLY A 17 -9.96 1.99 -16.20
C GLY A 17 -9.35 3.26 -16.76
N LYS A 18 -9.89 3.77 -17.89
CA LYS A 18 -9.50 5.02 -18.56
C LYS A 18 -9.15 6.17 -17.60
N GLY A 19 -7.92 6.69 -17.68
CA GLY A 19 -7.55 7.94 -16.99
C GLY A 19 -6.06 8.26 -16.96
N MET A 20 -5.19 7.25 -16.87
CA MET A 20 -3.73 7.47 -16.91
C MET A 20 -3.16 7.31 -18.31
N THR A 21 -2.47 8.35 -18.79
CA THR A 21 -1.57 8.28 -19.93
C THR A 21 -0.46 7.26 -19.65
N HIS A 22 -0.53 6.09 -20.30
CA HIS A 22 0.57 5.16 -20.62
C HIS A 22 1.56 4.75 -19.50
N SER A 23 1.12 4.69 -18.26
CA SER A 23 1.98 4.36 -17.12
C SER A 23 2.05 2.84 -16.88
N CYS A 24 3.22 2.27 -17.17
CA CYS A 24 3.74 0.91 -16.91
C CYS A 24 2.73 -0.24 -16.58
N ARG A 25 2.29 -0.99 -17.60
CA ARG A 25 1.68 -2.34 -17.39
C ARG A 25 2.75 -3.31 -16.88
N MET A 26 2.95 -3.38 -15.56
CA MET A 26 3.83 -4.35 -14.92
C MET A 26 3.03 -5.56 -14.45
N SER A 27 3.60 -6.76 -14.57
CA SER A 27 3.01 -7.94 -13.93
C SER A 27 3.21 -7.88 -12.42
N GLN A 28 2.36 -8.55 -11.65
CA GLN A 28 2.50 -8.69 -10.19
C GLN A 28 3.90 -9.19 -9.81
N GLN A 29 4.44 -10.16 -10.55
CA GLN A 29 5.80 -10.67 -10.33
C GLN A 29 6.88 -9.59 -10.56
N ALA A 30 6.72 -8.77 -11.60
CA ALA A 30 7.67 -7.68 -11.86
C ALA A 30 7.60 -6.60 -10.77
N LEU A 31 6.40 -6.22 -10.32
CA LEU A 31 6.22 -5.28 -9.21
C LEU A 31 6.78 -5.82 -7.89
N SER A 32 6.51 -7.10 -7.59
CA SER A 32 7.03 -7.78 -6.40
C SER A 32 8.56 -7.75 -6.37
N ASN A 33 9.20 -8.06 -7.50
CA ASN A 33 10.66 -8.00 -7.61
C ASN A 33 11.21 -6.57 -7.50
N LEU A 34 10.49 -5.59 -8.06
CA LEU A 34 10.90 -4.19 -8.05
C LEU A 34 10.87 -3.59 -6.64
N LEU A 35 9.87 -3.99 -5.85
CA LEU A 35 9.63 -3.51 -4.49
C LEU A 35 10.28 -4.39 -3.42
N ALA A 36 10.95 -5.47 -3.82
CA ALA A 36 11.73 -6.32 -2.94
C ALA A 36 12.95 -5.56 -2.40
N VAL A 37 13.05 -5.51 -1.08
CA VAL A 37 14.09 -4.80 -0.35
C VAL A 37 14.82 -5.76 0.59
N LYS A 38 16.13 -5.58 0.72
CA LYS A 38 16.94 -6.31 1.68
C LYS A 38 16.71 -5.78 3.09
N THR A 39 16.93 -6.63 4.09
CA THR A 39 16.85 -6.28 5.52
C THR A 39 17.72 -5.09 5.89
N ASP A 40 18.87 -4.96 5.23
CA ASP A 40 19.84 -3.89 5.53
C ASP A 40 19.33 -2.51 5.09
N MET A 41 18.28 -2.46 4.26
CA MET A 41 17.61 -1.22 3.85
C MET A 41 16.45 -0.84 4.77
N CYS A 42 16.09 -1.69 5.75
CA CYS A 42 15.02 -1.37 6.69
C CYS A 42 15.34 -0.13 7.50
N GLY A 43 14.33 0.73 7.68
CA GLY A 43 14.49 2.02 8.37
C GLY A 43 15.09 3.13 7.49
N CYS A 44 15.42 2.84 6.24
CA CYS A 44 15.89 3.82 5.26
C CYS A 44 14.80 4.18 4.25
N ARG A 45 14.98 5.31 3.57
CA ARG A 45 14.13 5.72 2.45
C ARG A 45 14.31 4.74 1.30
N PHE A 46 13.20 4.18 0.82
CA PHE A 46 13.16 3.51 -0.48
C PHE A 46 12.61 4.48 -1.51
N GLU A 47 13.34 4.66 -2.61
CA GLU A 47 12.91 5.47 -3.74
C GLU A 47 13.41 4.85 -5.03
N LEU A 48 12.49 4.67 -5.98
CA LEU A 48 12.80 4.05 -7.26
C LEU A 48 11.90 4.62 -8.34
N SER A 49 12.49 5.10 -9.43
CA SER A 49 11.75 5.61 -10.58
C SER A 49 11.91 4.69 -11.78
N VAL A 50 10.79 4.30 -12.38
CA VAL A 50 10.73 3.52 -13.61
C VAL A 50 9.78 4.23 -14.57
N LYS A 51 10.35 4.78 -15.65
CA LYS A 51 9.61 5.63 -16.61
C LYS A 51 8.93 6.80 -15.90
N ASP A 52 7.62 6.96 -16.10
CA ASP A 52 6.81 8.05 -15.54
C ASP A 52 6.28 7.74 -14.13
N VAL A 53 6.75 6.64 -13.52
CA VAL A 53 6.32 6.21 -12.18
C VAL A 53 7.48 6.28 -11.19
N ARG A 54 7.21 6.81 -10.00
CA ARG A 54 8.12 6.86 -8.85
C ARG A 54 7.49 6.13 -7.67
N PHE A 55 8.16 5.09 -7.21
CA PHE A 55 7.86 4.36 -5.98
C PHE A 55 8.60 5.01 -4.82
N ILE A 56 7.87 5.32 -3.75
CA ILE A 56 8.41 5.87 -2.50
C ILE A 56 7.96 4.99 -1.36
N GLY A 57 8.89 4.42 -0.60
CA GLY A 57 8.55 3.49 0.46
C GLY A 57 9.43 3.57 1.68
N TYR A 58 9.03 2.82 2.69
CA TYR A 58 9.73 2.71 3.95
C TYR A 58 9.68 1.27 4.47
N PRO A 59 10.68 0.44 4.14
CA PRO A 59 10.75 -0.93 4.60
C PRO A 59 11.04 -1.02 6.10
N ILE A 60 10.37 -1.94 6.77
CA ILE A 60 10.48 -2.15 8.22
C ILE A 60 10.68 -3.62 8.53
N LEU A 61 11.70 -3.88 9.35
CA LEU A 61 11.90 -5.14 10.04
C LEU A 61 10.96 -5.23 11.25
N ILE A 62 10.19 -6.31 11.31
CA ILE A 62 9.39 -6.71 12.47
C ILE A 62 10.30 -7.53 13.38
N ASP A 63 10.14 -7.35 14.69
CA ASP A 63 11.01 -7.88 15.74
C ASP A 63 11.54 -9.30 15.43
N PRO A 64 12.84 -9.44 15.10
CA PRO A 64 13.41 -10.71 14.64
C PRO A 64 13.48 -11.77 15.75
N LEU A 65 13.33 -11.35 17.03
CA LEU A 65 13.34 -12.26 18.17
C LEU A 65 11.97 -12.91 18.38
N LYS A 66 10.91 -12.27 17.89
CA LYS A 66 9.56 -12.83 17.91
C LYS A 66 9.43 -13.80 16.74
N LYS A 67 9.21 -15.08 17.04
CA LYS A 67 8.87 -16.10 16.02
C LYS A 67 7.49 -15.82 15.41
N THR A 68 7.39 -14.84 14.53
CA THR A 68 6.21 -14.57 13.71
C THR A 68 6.43 -15.01 12.28
N SER A 69 5.32 -15.32 11.60
CA SER A 69 5.32 -15.61 10.16
C SER A 69 5.69 -14.38 9.33
N LEU A 70 5.50 -13.17 9.87
CA LEU A 70 5.83 -11.90 9.25
C LEU A 70 7.11 -11.32 9.88
N GLN A 71 8.20 -11.28 9.12
CA GLN A 71 9.52 -10.79 9.60
C GLN A 71 9.84 -9.37 9.11
N MET A 72 9.27 -8.97 7.97
CA MET A 72 9.47 -7.65 7.37
C MET A 72 8.22 -7.28 6.60
N PHE A 73 7.97 -5.98 6.49
CA PHE A 73 7.06 -5.44 5.50
C PHE A 73 7.62 -4.18 4.85
N HIS A 74 7.05 -3.82 3.70
CA HIS A 74 7.40 -2.63 2.96
C HIS A 74 6.12 -1.91 2.56
N LEU A 75 5.92 -0.71 3.11
CA LEU A 75 4.86 0.19 2.66
C LEU A 75 5.44 1.11 1.59
N ALA A 76 4.76 1.24 0.45
CA ALA A 76 5.16 2.11 -0.64
C ALA A 76 3.96 2.85 -1.24
N PHE A 77 4.19 4.08 -1.67
CA PHE A 77 3.31 4.88 -2.50
C PHE A 77 3.83 4.90 -3.93
N VAL A 78 2.89 4.93 -4.87
CA VAL A 78 3.15 5.05 -6.30
C VAL A 78 2.76 6.46 -6.71
N LEU A 79 3.71 7.19 -7.27
CA LEU A 79 3.58 8.61 -7.61
C LEU A 79 3.99 8.85 -9.06
N ASP A 80 3.55 9.97 -9.64
CA ASP A 80 4.07 10.44 -10.91
C ASP A 80 5.54 10.88 -10.76
N ALA A 81 6.42 10.41 -11.64
CA ALA A 81 7.85 10.72 -11.60
C ALA A 81 8.17 12.21 -11.79
N ARG A 82 7.22 12.99 -12.28
CA ARG A 82 7.36 14.44 -12.53
C ARG A 82 6.97 15.29 -11.31
N LEU A 83 6.46 14.69 -10.22
CA LEU A 83 6.13 15.43 -9.01
C LEU A 83 7.36 16.13 -8.41
N GLU A 84 7.13 17.33 -7.90
CA GLU A 84 8.15 18.15 -7.23
C GLU A 84 8.71 17.43 -5.99
N PRO A 85 10.02 17.58 -5.70
CA PRO A 85 10.66 16.92 -4.56
C PRO A 85 9.99 17.18 -3.22
N GLU A 86 9.43 18.36 -3.01
CA GLU A 86 8.71 18.75 -1.79
C GLU A 86 7.46 17.90 -1.58
N ILE A 87 6.71 17.64 -2.66
CA ILE A 87 5.51 16.80 -2.64
C ILE A 87 5.91 15.35 -2.34
N VAL A 88 6.93 14.86 -3.05
CA VAL A 88 7.49 13.51 -2.86
C VAL A 88 7.97 13.31 -1.41
N ASN A 89 8.64 14.32 -0.84
CA ASN A 89 9.09 14.30 0.57
C ASN A 89 7.92 14.30 1.55
N GLY A 90 6.81 14.97 1.22
CA GLY A 90 5.56 14.90 1.96
C GLY A 90 5.00 13.48 2.01
N PHE A 91 4.84 12.85 0.85
CA PHE A 91 4.40 11.45 0.74
C PHE A 91 5.34 10.48 1.44
N TYR A 92 6.66 10.67 1.32
CA TYR A 92 7.64 9.88 2.06
C TYR A 92 7.46 10.02 3.58
N SER A 93 7.26 11.25 4.07
CA SER A 93 7.05 11.52 5.49
C SER A 93 5.79 10.84 6.02
N LEU A 94 4.70 10.86 5.24
CA LEU A 94 3.48 10.13 5.56
C LEU A 94 3.71 8.61 5.56
N CYS A 95 4.32 8.07 4.50
CA CYS A 95 4.64 6.65 4.37
C CYS A 95 5.45 6.14 5.56
N LYS A 96 6.52 6.85 5.92
CA LYS A 96 7.36 6.55 7.09
C LYS A 96 6.54 6.53 8.38
N ARG A 97 5.68 7.53 8.61
CA ARG A 97 4.84 7.58 9.81
C ARG A 97 3.91 6.37 9.87
N LEU A 98 3.17 6.10 8.79
CA LEU A 98 2.25 4.96 8.69
C LEU A 98 2.98 3.63 8.96
N ALA A 99 4.12 3.41 8.30
CA ALA A 99 4.91 2.21 8.48
C ALA A 99 5.37 2.06 9.95
N VAL A 100 5.88 3.12 10.58
CA VAL A 100 6.28 3.08 12.00
C VAL A 100 5.09 2.80 12.91
N GLY A 101 3.93 3.39 12.63
CA GLY A 101 2.68 3.11 13.34
C GLY A 101 2.25 1.64 13.24
N LEU A 102 2.26 1.08 12.03
CA LEU A 102 1.94 -0.32 11.80
C LEU A 102 2.92 -1.26 12.53
N LYS A 103 4.22 -0.93 12.56
CA LYS A 103 5.22 -1.66 13.35
C LYS A 103 4.85 -1.66 14.84
N TYR A 104 4.48 -0.50 15.36
CA TYR A 104 4.07 -0.35 16.76
C TYR A 104 2.82 -1.19 17.06
N MET A 105 1.80 -1.11 16.21
CA MET A 105 0.58 -1.90 16.35
C MET A 105 0.84 -3.41 16.29
N ASP A 106 1.72 -3.86 15.40
CA ASP A 106 2.08 -5.28 15.32
C ASP A 106 2.86 -5.75 16.55
N THR A 107 3.79 -4.93 17.04
CA THR A 107 4.62 -5.26 18.20
C THR A 107 3.77 -5.47 19.46
N ASN A 108 2.71 -4.67 19.63
CA ASN A 108 1.84 -4.68 20.80
C ASN A 108 0.62 -5.59 20.66
N LYS A 109 -0.01 -5.65 19.48
CA LYS A 109 -1.32 -6.30 19.27
C LYS A 109 -1.34 -7.37 18.19
N ARG A 110 -0.22 -7.63 17.51
CA ARG A 110 -0.17 -8.49 16.31
C ARG A 110 -1.13 -8.06 15.21
N TYR A 111 -1.50 -6.78 15.18
CA TYR A 111 -2.48 -6.25 14.24
C TYR A 111 -2.08 -6.56 12.80
N LEU A 112 -0.86 -6.17 12.41
CA LEU A 112 -0.38 -6.30 11.04
C LEU A 112 -0.27 -7.77 10.61
N THR A 113 0.27 -8.61 11.49
CA THR A 113 0.35 -10.07 11.27
C THR A 113 -1.04 -10.66 11.06
N SER A 114 -2.03 -10.28 11.88
CA SER A 114 -3.42 -10.75 11.76
C SER A 114 -4.06 -10.30 10.45
N GLN A 115 -3.92 -9.02 10.10
CA GLN A 115 -4.48 -8.44 8.88
C GLN A 115 -3.87 -9.09 7.63
N VAL A 116 -2.55 -9.30 7.59
CA VAL A 116 -1.90 -10.02 6.48
C VAL A 116 -2.45 -11.43 6.36
N GLN A 117 -2.57 -12.18 7.46
CA GLN A 117 -3.11 -13.54 7.42
C GLN A 117 -4.54 -13.57 6.87
N ALA A 118 -5.40 -12.63 7.28
CA ALA A 118 -6.74 -12.50 6.73
C ALA A 118 -6.68 -12.26 5.21
N MET A 119 -5.83 -11.34 4.74
CA MET A 119 -5.64 -11.06 3.32
C MET A 119 -5.21 -12.30 2.52
N ILE A 120 -4.27 -13.11 3.05
CA ILE A 120 -3.83 -14.37 2.44
C ILE A 120 -5.01 -15.32 2.28
N VAL A 121 -5.76 -15.55 3.35
CA VAL A 121 -6.89 -16.48 3.38
C VAL A 121 -7.96 -16.05 2.39
N THR A 122 -8.35 -14.77 2.39
CA THR A 122 -9.35 -14.23 1.45
C THR A 122 -8.88 -14.41 0.00
N HIS A 123 -7.62 -14.13 -0.30
CA HIS A 123 -7.06 -14.31 -1.63
C HIS A 123 -7.13 -15.78 -2.10
N GLU A 124 -6.74 -16.71 -1.24
CA GLU A 124 -6.78 -18.14 -1.53
C GLU A 124 -8.22 -18.65 -1.70
N GLU A 125 -9.17 -18.17 -0.90
CA GLU A 125 -10.58 -18.50 -1.05
C GLU A 125 -11.14 -18.07 -2.40
N VAL A 126 -10.87 -16.83 -2.84
CA VAL A 126 -11.36 -16.31 -4.12
C VAL A 126 -10.71 -17.08 -5.28
N ALA A 127 -9.42 -17.37 -5.21
CA ALA A 127 -8.71 -18.18 -6.20
C ALA A 127 -9.27 -19.62 -6.31
N ASN A 128 -9.76 -20.18 -5.21
CA ASN A 128 -10.40 -21.50 -5.19
C ASN A 128 -11.85 -21.47 -5.67
N ARG A 129 -12.61 -20.40 -5.39
CA ARG A 129 -14.01 -20.19 -5.83
C ARG A 129 -14.13 -19.95 -7.32
N GLY A 130 -13.18 -19.23 -7.93
CA GLY A 130 -13.15 -18.93 -9.38
C GLY A 130 -13.06 -20.16 -10.30
N LYS A 131 -12.93 -21.38 -9.75
CA LYS A 131 -12.97 -22.63 -10.51
C LYS A 131 -14.39 -23.23 -10.65
N SER A 132 -15.40 -22.66 -9.98
CA SER A 132 -16.71 -23.32 -9.79
C SER A 132 -17.94 -22.48 -10.15
N ASP A 133 -17.87 -21.16 -10.34
CA ASP A 133 -19.09 -20.34 -10.49
C ASP A 133 -18.93 -19.14 -11.46
N ASN A 134 -20.05 -18.75 -12.07
CA ASN A 134 -20.17 -17.89 -13.26
C ASN A 134 -20.00 -16.37 -12.99
N GLY A 135 -19.22 -15.99 -11.97
CA GLY A 135 -18.90 -14.60 -11.66
C GLY A 135 -17.56 -14.51 -10.94
N ALA A 136 -16.49 -14.20 -11.68
CA ALA A 136 -15.16 -14.04 -11.09
C ALA A 136 -15.16 -12.77 -10.22
N LEU A 137 -15.21 -12.95 -8.89
CA LEU A 137 -14.96 -11.88 -7.92
C LEU A 137 -13.48 -11.48 -7.97
N ASP A 138 -13.20 -10.18 -7.91
CA ASP A 138 -11.83 -9.68 -7.77
C ASP A 138 -11.33 -9.97 -6.35
N PRO A 139 -10.21 -10.70 -6.16
CA PRO A 139 -9.66 -10.99 -4.83
C PRO A 139 -9.33 -9.72 -4.05
N TYR A 140 -8.93 -8.63 -4.70
CA TYR A 140 -8.58 -7.39 -4.01
C TYR A 140 -9.82 -6.67 -3.46
N ASP A 141 -10.95 -6.80 -4.13
CA ASP A 141 -12.23 -6.24 -3.68
C ASP A 141 -12.74 -6.97 -2.44
N GLU A 142 -12.58 -8.29 -2.42
CA GLU A 142 -12.93 -9.09 -1.24
C GLU A 142 -11.97 -8.83 -0.08
N ILE A 143 -10.67 -8.69 -0.34
CA ILE A 143 -9.70 -8.32 0.71
C ILE A 143 -10.04 -6.95 1.30
N ALA A 144 -10.40 -5.97 0.46
CA ALA A 144 -10.82 -4.65 0.95
C ALA A 144 -12.10 -4.72 1.81
N LYS A 145 -12.97 -5.71 1.63
CA LYS A 145 -14.14 -5.90 2.51
C LYS A 145 -13.79 -6.58 3.84
N GLN A 146 -12.79 -7.45 3.85
CA GLN A 146 -12.47 -8.29 5.01
C GLN A 146 -11.32 -7.76 5.88
N SER A 147 -10.45 -6.92 5.35
CA SER A 147 -9.29 -6.39 6.09
C SER A 147 -9.45 -4.91 6.41
N ASP A 148 -9.45 -4.59 7.71
CA ASP A 148 -9.44 -3.21 8.21
C ASP A 148 -8.23 -2.43 7.67
N LEU A 149 -7.07 -3.09 7.57
CA LEU A 149 -5.87 -2.47 7.01
C LEU A 149 -6.10 -2.09 5.55
N ALA A 150 -6.65 -2.98 4.73
CA ALA A 150 -6.95 -2.67 3.33
C ALA A 150 -7.96 -1.51 3.23
N GLN A 151 -9.01 -1.48 4.07
CA GLN A 151 -9.98 -0.38 4.12
C GLN A 151 -9.31 0.95 4.46
N HIS A 152 -8.44 0.97 5.47
CA HIS A 152 -7.70 2.17 5.82
C HIS A 152 -6.79 2.64 4.69
N LEU A 153 -6.07 1.73 4.01
CA LEU A 153 -5.21 2.07 2.89
C LEU A 153 -6.00 2.65 1.71
N VAL A 154 -7.17 2.09 1.39
CA VAL A 154 -8.10 2.63 0.38
C VAL A 154 -8.62 4.01 0.79
N SER A 155 -9.00 4.19 2.06
CA SER A 155 -9.46 5.48 2.58
C SER A 155 -8.37 6.57 2.51
N ILE A 156 -7.14 6.22 2.87
CA ILE A 156 -5.96 7.10 2.74
C ILE A 156 -5.77 7.54 1.29
N TYR A 157 -5.82 6.58 0.37
CA TYR A 157 -5.68 6.87 -1.05
C TYR A 157 -6.78 7.82 -1.56
N ASN A 158 -8.04 7.52 -1.25
CA ASN A 158 -9.19 8.33 -1.69
C ASN A 158 -9.16 9.75 -1.12
N THR A 159 -8.83 9.89 0.18
CA THR A 159 -8.71 11.21 0.83
C THR A 159 -7.57 12.03 0.24
N LEU A 160 -6.38 11.44 0.09
CA LEU A 160 -5.25 12.10 -0.56
C LEU A 160 -5.54 12.50 -2.01
N SER A 161 -6.24 11.66 -2.76
CA SER A 161 -6.55 11.91 -4.18
C SER A 161 -7.65 12.95 -4.36
N THR A 162 -8.61 13.04 -3.43
CA THR A 162 -9.77 13.93 -3.55
C THR A 162 -9.56 15.29 -2.90
N SER A 163 -9.02 15.31 -1.68
CA SER A 163 -8.91 16.54 -0.87
C SER A 163 -7.48 16.92 -0.54
N GLY A 164 -6.50 16.06 -0.85
CA GLY A 164 -5.05 16.19 -0.57
C GLY A 164 -4.72 16.53 0.88
N ASP A 165 -5.65 16.28 1.78
CA ASP A 165 -5.43 16.18 3.20
C ASP A 165 -5.87 14.78 3.66
N CYS A 166 -5.11 14.19 4.56
CA CYS A 166 -5.37 12.86 5.07
C CYS A 166 -5.21 12.87 6.58
N ARG A 167 -6.28 12.50 7.27
CA ARG A 167 -6.24 12.17 8.70
C ARG A 167 -6.48 10.68 8.83
N VAL A 168 -5.43 9.96 9.20
CA VAL A 168 -5.46 8.53 9.41
C VAL A 168 -5.54 8.26 10.90
N ASN A 169 -6.59 7.56 11.31
CA ASN A 169 -6.67 6.99 12.65
C ASN A 169 -6.69 5.47 12.51
N LEU A 170 -5.54 4.81 12.69
CA LEU A 170 -5.45 3.35 12.54
C LEU A 170 -5.95 2.61 13.79
N ASP A 171 -6.17 3.32 14.91
CA ASP A 171 -6.81 2.89 16.17
C ASP A 171 -6.86 4.09 17.15
N ASP A 172 -7.32 3.91 18.39
CA ASP A 172 -7.29 4.92 19.48
C ASP A 172 -5.88 5.41 19.87
N TRP A 173 -4.82 4.79 19.35
CA TRP A 173 -3.42 5.09 19.72
C TRP A 173 -2.56 5.67 18.59
N PHE A 174 -3.04 5.72 17.36
CA PHE A 174 -2.22 6.16 16.23
C PHE A 174 -2.99 7.10 15.30
N ASN A 175 -2.79 8.39 15.53
CA ASN A 175 -3.33 9.48 14.71
C ASN A 175 -2.21 10.11 13.88
N VAL A 176 -2.33 10.06 12.55
CA VAL A 176 -1.47 10.79 11.63
C VAL A 176 -2.33 11.77 10.86
N SER A 177 -2.08 13.06 11.07
CA SER A 177 -2.55 14.11 10.18
C SER A 177 -1.44 14.48 9.20
N PHE A 178 -1.81 14.54 7.94
CA PHE A 178 -0.98 15.01 6.84
C PHE A 178 -1.81 15.95 5.98
N VAL A 179 -1.26 17.13 5.71
CA VAL A 179 -1.83 18.08 4.75
C VAL A 179 -0.78 18.27 3.67
N MET A 180 -1.16 18.05 2.42
CA MET A 180 -0.26 18.27 1.30
C MET A 180 0.00 19.78 1.15
N PRO A 181 1.26 20.21 0.92
CA PRO A 181 1.55 21.61 0.67
C PRO A 181 0.80 22.10 -0.58
N TYR A 182 0.27 23.33 -0.49
CA TYR A 182 -0.80 23.98 -1.28
C TYR A 182 -0.74 23.92 -2.83
N LYS A 183 0.29 23.31 -3.45
CA LYS A 183 0.53 23.35 -4.90
C LYS A 183 0.36 22.01 -5.64
N ALA A 184 -0.05 20.95 -4.97
CA ALA A 184 -0.05 19.59 -5.53
C ALA A 184 -1.41 19.07 -6.02
N TYR A 185 -2.50 19.82 -5.78
CA TYR A 185 -3.88 19.36 -6.03
C TYR A 185 -4.25 19.18 -7.50
N ALA A 186 -3.62 19.92 -8.41
CA ALA A 186 -4.08 19.99 -9.80
C ALA A 186 -3.66 18.80 -10.69
N ASN A 187 -2.78 17.91 -10.20
CA ASN A 187 -2.13 16.89 -11.02
C ASN A 187 -2.27 15.45 -10.51
N LEU A 188 -3.04 15.21 -9.44
CA LEU A 188 -3.33 13.85 -9.00
C LEU A 188 -4.48 13.26 -9.85
N PRO A 189 -4.37 12.03 -10.35
CA PRO A 189 -5.43 11.39 -11.13
C PRO A 189 -6.72 11.31 -10.31
N GLN A 190 -7.79 11.90 -10.84
CA GLN A 190 -9.13 11.68 -10.32
C GLN A 190 -9.65 10.36 -10.88
N GLY A 191 -9.31 9.25 -10.22
CA GLY A 191 -9.90 7.95 -10.53
C GLY A 191 -11.21 7.75 -9.77
N ASN A 192 -12.30 7.46 -10.49
CA ASN A 192 -13.54 6.97 -9.88
C ASN A 192 -13.38 5.48 -9.58
N TYR A 193 -13.03 5.12 -8.34
CA TYR A 193 -12.79 3.73 -7.94
C TYR A 193 -14.03 3.00 -7.41
N PHE A 194 -15.21 3.64 -7.36
CA PHE A 194 -16.44 3.00 -6.92
C PHE A 194 -17.64 3.43 -7.75
N ASN A 195 -18.07 2.56 -8.65
CA ASN A 195 -19.48 2.30 -8.96
C ASN A 195 -19.64 0.78 -9.11
#